data_AF-A0A961GIP7-F1
#
_entry.id   AF-A0A961GIP7-F1
#
_cell.length_a   1.000
_cell.length_b   1.000
_cell.length_c   1.000
_cell.angle_alpha   90.00
_cell.angle_beta   90.00
_cell.angle_gamma   90.00
#
_symmetry.space_group_name_H-M   'P 1'
#
loop_
_entity.id
_entity.type
_entity.pdbx_description
1 polymer ?
#
loop_
_entity_poly.entity_id
_entity_poly.type
_entity_poly.pdbx_seq_one_letter_code
_entity_poly.pdbx_strand_id
1 'polypeptide(L)' 'AIFEVQVVKVNTLNRKGKRKRNRRTWTYGKRPDVKRAMVTLAPGDTIDLFTA' A
#
# COMPACT_ATOMS: atom_id res chain seq x y z
N ALA A 1 -16.75 -2.53 11.15
CA ALA A 1 -15.87 -2.82 10.00
C ALA A 1 -16.18 -1.78 8.92
N ILE A 2 -15.22 -1.37 8.08
CA ILE A 2 -15.42 -0.22 7.17
C ILE A 2 -16.21 -0.61 5.90
N PHE A 3 -16.02 -1.84 5.40
CA PHE A 3 -16.55 -2.28 4.10
C PHE A 3 -17.50 -3.48 4.19
N GLU A 4 -17.89 -3.92 5.40
CA GLU A 4 -18.84 -5.03 5.62
C GLU A 4 -18.60 -6.32 4.79
N VAL A 5 -17.36 -6.60 4.39
CA VAL A 5 -16.96 -7.81 3.65
C VAL A 5 -16.19 -8.81 4.50
N GLN A 6 -16.20 -10.07 4.10
CA GLN A 6 -15.42 -11.13 4.72
C GLN A 6 -14.01 -11.20 4.15
N VAL A 7 -13.01 -11.05 5.02
CA VAL A 7 -11.59 -11.13 4.66
C VAL A 7 -11.04 -12.52 5.00
N VAL A 8 -10.43 -13.19 4.02
CA VAL A 8 -9.84 -14.53 4.19
C VAL A 8 -8.38 -14.44 4.65
N LYS A 9 -7.61 -13.52 4.08
CA LYS A 9 -6.17 -13.41 4.35
C LYS A 9 -5.65 -12.00 4.16
N VAL A 10 -4.67 -11.62 4.98
CA VAL A 10 -3.93 -10.37 4.83
C VAL A 10 -2.43 -10.67 4.78
N ASN A 11 -1.78 -10.28 3.69
CA ASN A 11 -0.33 -10.32 3.55
C ASN A 11 0.21 -8.89 3.62
N THR A 12 1.20 -8.64 4.49
CA THR A 12 1.80 -7.31 4.63
C THR A 12 3.25 -7.30 4.20
N LEU A 13 3.71 -6.17 3.67
CA LEU A 13 5.10 -5.95 3.29
C LEU A 13 5.52 -4.51 3.56
N ASN A 14 6.74 -4.32 4.03
CA ASN A 14 7.33 -3.00 4.21
C ASN A 14 8.12 -2.61 2.96
N ARG A 15 7.70 -1.55 2.28
CA ARG A 15 8.40 -1.00 1.11
C ARG A 15 9.27 0.17 1.53
N LYS A 16 10.58 0.00 1.39
CA LYS A 16 11.54 1.07 1.62
C LYS A 16 11.39 2.16 0.56
N GLY A 17 11.34 3.41 1.01
CA GLY A 17 11.30 4.60 0.20
C GLY A 17 12.61 4.80 -0.56
N LYS A 18 12.50 5.21 -1.83
CA LYS A 18 13.66 5.41 -2.70
C LYS A 18 14.45 6.65 -2.28
N ARG A 19 15.77 6.55 -2.31
CA ARG A 19 16.68 7.70 -2.20
C ARG A 19 16.59 8.54 -3.48
N LYS A 20 16.52 9.85 -3.35
CA LYS A 20 16.46 10.81 -4.46
C LYS A 20 17.50 11.91 -4.23
N ARG A 21 18.21 12.26 -5.30
CA ARG A 21 19.20 13.35 -5.28
C ARG A 21 18.47 14.67 -5.45
N ASN A 22 18.76 15.64 -4.59
CA ASN A 22 18.33 17.01 -4.75
C ASN A 22 19.43 17.77 -5.53
N ARG A 23 19.09 18.26 -6.72
CA ARG A 23 20.03 18.98 -7.60
C ARG A 23 20.41 20.36 -7.05
N ARG A 24 19.52 21.02 -6.29
CA ARG A 24 19.71 22.41 -5.83
C ARG A 24 20.68 22.53 -4.65
N THR A 25 20.67 21.55 -3.74
CA THR A 25 21.48 21.56 -2.51
C THR A 25 22.53 20.45 -2.48
N TRP A 26 22.71 19.71 -3.58
CA TRP A 26 23.64 18.58 -3.71
C TRP A 26 23.55 17.53 -2.57
N THR A 27 22.34 17.33 -2.05
CA THR A 27 22.07 16.41 -0.92
C THR A 27 21.21 15.22 -1.37
N TYR A 28 21.17 14.16 -0.57
CA TYR A 28 20.29 13.02 -0.79
C TYR A 28 19.11 13.06 0.18
N GLY A 29 17.90 13.16 -0.36
CA GLY A 29 16.67 12.92 0.37
C GLY A 29 16.22 11.47 0.23
N LYS A 30 15.31 11.03 1.10
CA LYS A 30 14.66 9.72 1.02
C LYS A 30 13.14 9.92 1.06
N ARG A 31 12.40 9.19 0.24
CA ARG A 31 10.93 9.10 0.37
C ARG A 31 10.58 8.34 1.66
N PRO A 32 9.42 8.61 2.28
CA PRO A 32 8.98 7.84 3.43
C PRO A 32 8.83 6.36 3.09
N ASP A 33 9.13 5.51 4.07
CA ASP A 33 8.86 4.08 3.99
C ASP A 33 7.35 3.86 4.18
N VAL A 34 6.78 2.91 3.46
CA VAL A 34 5.34 2.59 3.54
C VAL A 34 5.13 1.11 3.75
N LYS A 35 4.17 0.74 4.61
CA LYS A 35 3.68 -0.63 4.72
C LYS A 35 2.52 -0.81 3.75
N ARG A 36 2.57 -1.87 2.93
CA ARG A 36 1.49 -2.24 2.01
C ARG A 36 0.85 -3.52 2.50
N ALA A 37 -0.46 -3.63 2.34
CA ALA A 37 -1.22 -4.85 2.61
C ALA A 37 -1.87 -5.32 1.30
N MET A 38 -1.71 -6.59 0.99
CA MET A 38 -2.51 -7.30 -0.01
C MET A 38 -3.57 -8.10 0.75
N VAL A 39 -4.82 -7.80 0.47
CA VAL A 39 -5.97 -8.36 1.17
C VAL A 39 -6.73 -9.29 0.23
N THR A 40 -6.97 -10.52 0.67
CA THR A 40 -7.76 -11.52 -0.05
C THR A 40 -9.16 -11.58 0.56
N LEU A 41 -10.18 -11.27 -0.24
CA LEU A 41 -11.58 -11.35 0.13
C LEU A 41 -12.14 -12.76 -0.07
N ALA A 42 -13.26 -13.06 0.57
CA ALA A 42 -14.00 -14.28 0.30
C ALA A 42 -14.56 -14.27 -1.13
N PRO A 43 -14.73 -15.44 -1.77
CA PRO A 43 -15.37 -15.53 -3.08
C PRO A 43 -16.78 -14.94 -3.04
N GLY A 44 -17.07 -13.97 -3.91
CA GLY A 44 -18.38 -13.31 -4.00
C GLY A 44 -18.44 -11.93 -3.35
N ASP A 45 -17.47 -11.56 -2.51
CA ASP A 45 -17.41 -10.24 -1.90
C ASP A 45 -16.62 -9.25 -2.77
N THR A 46 -17.19 -8.07 -3.00
CA THR A 46 -16.57 -6.99 -3.80
C THR A 46 -16.61 -5.66 -3.06
N ILE A 47 -15.70 -4.74 -3.42
CA ILE A 47 -15.69 -3.37 -2.91
C ILE A 47 -15.82 -2.41 -4.10
N ASP A 48 -16.97 -1.76 -4.22
CA ASP A 48 -17.36 -0.95 -5.39
C ASP A 48 -16.44 0.25 -5.66
N LEU A 49 -15.72 0.74 -4.64
CA LEU A 49 -14.75 1.83 -4.77
C LEU A 49 -13.51 1.47 -5.61
N PHE A 50 -13.29 0.18 -5.89
CA PHE A 50 -12.08 -0.30 -6.56
C PHE A 50 -12.33 -1.03 -7.88
N THR A 51 -13.58 -1.11 -8.35
CA THR A 51 -13.89 -1.60 -9.70
C THR A 51 -13.57 -0.50 -10.72
N ALA A 52 -12.60 -0.78 -11.60
CA ALA A 52 -12.15 0.13 -12.65
C ALA A 52 -13.08 0.13 -13.87
#